data_AF-E2GAH1-F1
#
_entry.id   AF-E2GAH1-F1
#
_cell.length_a   1.000
_cell.length_b   1.000
_cell.length_c   1.000
_cell.angle_alpha   90.00
_cell.angle_beta   90.00
_cell.angle_gamma   90.00
#
_symmetry.space_group_name_H-M   'P 1'
#
loop_
_entity.id
_entity.type
_entity.pdbx_description
1 polymer ?
#
loop_
_entity_poly.entity_id
_entity_poly.type
_entity_poly.pdbx_seq_one_letter_code
_entity_poly.pdbx_strand_id
1 'polypeptide(L)'
;MKNKLLVLSLGALCVSQIWESNRASAVVSGEKNPYVSESLKLNDNKSKSLSLEKYKESLRSIMCTKEINKNDGYDEPEYKEALNTYRKKLFAELDALNKFLDEERKIASYIKKNMEVPSNILGLTHGRYTAIYNAIKENKNEFEKNVENIESKHLDLKRFDEDKDYEARVKLNELENKVLMLGQAFPDKVDARESLYNKLDMIVGLSNDEIEERHPQNERLLKERVEDLETIIDEFFNDIGENRPENISPLTNNEYKNKEMITKLKSDTEAAKNDETKRSKRSKRSLNTQNYKSASQEVTAKQKAEYERKAEERKVFS
;
A
#
# COMPACT_ATOMS: atom_id res chain seq x y z
N MET A 1 -8.52 -26.12 3.74
CA MET A 1 -9.07 -24.75 3.60
C MET A 1 -7.89 -23.79 3.51
N LYS A 2 -7.70 -23.11 2.37
CA LYS A 2 -6.63 -22.12 2.21
C LYS A 2 -7.04 -20.86 2.99
N ASN A 3 -6.42 -20.61 4.13
CA ASN A 3 -6.68 -19.42 4.93
C ASN A 3 -6.37 -18.19 4.07
N LYS A 4 -7.41 -17.40 3.75
CA LYS A 4 -7.25 -16.11 3.08
C LYS A 4 -6.53 -15.19 4.07
N LEU A 5 -5.28 -14.86 3.77
CA LEU A 5 -4.47 -13.91 4.51
C LEU A 5 -5.15 -12.53 4.36
N LEU A 6 -5.78 -12.03 5.42
CA LEU A 6 -6.06 -10.60 5.54
C LEU A 6 -4.70 -9.94 5.80
N VAL A 7 -4.14 -9.28 4.80
CA VAL A 7 -2.97 -8.41 4.95
C VAL A 7 -3.45 -7.16 5.68
N LEU A 8 -3.72 -7.28 6.98
CA LEU A 8 -3.75 -6.13 7.86
C LEU A 8 -2.33 -5.55 7.85
N SER A 9 -2.24 -4.22 7.77
CA SER A 9 -0.96 -3.53 7.86
C SER A 9 -0.25 -3.98 9.16
N LEU A 10 1.07 -4.08 9.14
CA LEU A 10 1.83 -4.60 10.27
C LEU A 10 1.52 -3.77 11.53
N GLY A 11 1.33 -2.47 11.39
CA GLY A 11 0.89 -1.55 12.43
C GLY A 11 -0.53 -1.83 12.92
N ALA A 12 -1.50 -2.17 12.06
CA ALA A 12 -2.83 -2.59 12.51
C ALA A 12 -2.79 -3.89 13.35
N LEU A 13 -1.92 -4.84 12.99
CA LEU A 13 -1.67 -6.05 13.77
C LEU A 13 -0.98 -5.73 15.11
N CYS A 14 0.00 -4.83 15.12
CA CYS A 14 0.69 -4.40 16.35
C CYS A 14 -0.26 -3.64 17.29
N VAL A 15 -1.07 -2.72 16.75
CA VAL A 15 -2.05 -1.92 17.51
C VAL A 15 -3.10 -2.83 18.13
N SER A 16 -3.67 -3.75 17.36
CA SER A 16 -4.63 -4.72 17.92
C SER A 16 -3.99 -5.56 19.02
N GLN A 17 -2.74 -6.02 18.88
CA GLN A 17 -2.05 -6.77 19.94
C GLN A 17 -1.79 -5.98 21.23
N ILE A 18 -1.54 -4.67 21.14
CA ILE A 18 -1.30 -3.82 22.32
C ILE A 18 -2.60 -3.58 23.13
N TRP A 19 -3.74 -3.49 22.45
CA TRP A 19 -5.02 -3.08 23.03
C TRP A 19 -5.98 -4.26 23.27
N GLU A 20 -6.07 -5.19 22.33
CA GLU A 20 -6.84 -6.42 22.45
C GLU A 20 -5.94 -7.50 23.04
N SER A 21 -6.06 -7.71 24.34
CA SER A 21 -5.37 -8.72 25.15
C SER A 21 -5.60 -10.19 24.72
N ASN A 22 -6.16 -10.45 23.54
CA ASN A 22 -6.36 -11.77 23.01
C ASN A 22 -5.06 -12.30 22.40
N ARG A 23 -4.82 -13.59 22.61
CA ARG A 23 -3.58 -14.33 22.34
C ARG A 23 -3.24 -14.46 20.85
N ALA A 24 -3.20 -13.36 20.11
CA ALA A 24 -2.81 -13.36 18.71
C ALA A 24 -1.28 -13.44 18.62
N SER A 25 -0.70 -14.64 18.70
CA SER A 25 0.69 -14.84 18.28
C SER A 25 0.73 -14.78 16.76
N ALA A 26 1.27 -13.70 16.19
CA ALA A 26 1.46 -13.56 14.76
C ALA A 26 2.72 -14.34 14.32
N VAL A 27 2.69 -15.67 14.39
CA VAL A 27 3.73 -16.51 13.77
C VAL A 27 3.16 -17.06 12.47
N VAL A 28 3.41 -16.33 11.38
CA VAL A 28 2.81 -16.56 10.05
C VAL A 28 3.42 -17.77 9.32
N SER A 29 4.45 -18.45 9.85
CA SER A 29 5.08 -19.61 9.17
C SER A 29 5.22 -20.89 10.02
N GLY A 30 4.90 -20.86 11.31
CA GLY A 30 5.18 -21.98 12.24
C GLY A 30 6.67 -22.20 12.56
N GLU A 31 7.59 -21.50 11.88
CA GLU A 31 9.01 -21.49 12.20
C GLU A 31 9.29 -20.66 13.45
N LYS A 32 10.18 -21.14 14.31
CA LYS A 32 10.61 -20.41 15.50
C LYS A 32 11.34 -19.13 15.06
N ASN A 33 10.92 -17.98 15.60
CA ASN A 33 11.61 -16.71 15.37
C ASN A 33 13.05 -16.81 15.92
N PRO A 34 14.10 -16.59 15.09
CA PRO A 34 15.49 -16.66 15.55
C PRO A 34 15.87 -15.49 16.47
N TYR A 35 15.09 -14.40 16.46
CA TYR A 35 15.32 -13.24 17.31
C TYR A 35 14.55 -13.37 18.64
N VAL A 36 15.19 -12.95 19.72
CA VAL A 36 14.61 -12.89 21.06
C VAL A 36 14.94 -11.52 21.63
N SER A 37 13.91 -10.80 22.09
CA SER A 37 14.10 -9.46 22.66
C SER A 37 15.04 -9.51 23.86
N GLU A 38 16.00 -8.59 23.88
CA GLU A 38 16.94 -8.46 24.99
C GLU A 38 16.27 -7.92 26.26
N SER A 39 15.12 -7.24 26.12
CA SER A 39 14.33 -6.74 27.24
C SER A 39 13.90 -7.85 28.20
N LEU A 40 13.78 -9.10 27.72
CA LEU A 40 13.44 -10.28 28.51
C LEU A 40 14.48 -10.63 29.57
N LYS A 41 15.73 -10.18 29.39
CA LYS A 41 16.84 -10.40 30.34
C LYS A 41 16.86 -9.36 31.46
N LEU A 42 16.08 -8.28 31.34
CA LEU A 42 16.08 -7.18 32.30
C LEU A 42 15.30 -7.54 33.56
N ASN A 43 16.01 -7.49 34.68
CA ASN A 43 15.52 -7.69 36.05
C ASN A 43 15.54 -6.37 36.83
N ASP A 44 15.07 -5.30 36.20
CA ASP A 44 15.10 -3.97 36.78
C ASP A 44 14.18 -3.86 38.00
N ASN A 45 14.39 -2.80 38.78
CA ASN A 45 13.53 -2.48 39.91
C ASN A 45 12.09 -2.27 39.45
N LYS A 46 11.09 -2.69 40.25
CA LYS A 46 9.65 -2.61 39.91
C LYS A 46 9.12 -1.17 39.74
N SER A 47 9.99 -0.17 39.87
CA SER A 47 9.67 1.25 39.70
C SER A 47 9.23 1.56 38.27
N LYS A 48 8.06 2.20 38.16
CA LYS A 48 7.56 2.78 36.91
C LYS A 48 7.72 4.29 37.01
N SER A 49 8.46 4.90 36.07
CA SER A 49 8.54 6.36 35.98
C SER A 49 7.29 6.99 35.36
N LEU A 50 6.49 6.21 34.62
CA LEU A 50 5.21 6.62 34.01
C LEU A 50 4.11 5.57 34.25
N SER A 51 2.86 5.93 33.94
CA SER A 51 1.75 4.98 33.96
C SER A 51 1.85 3.96 32.81
N LEU A 52 1.26 2.77 33.02
CA LEU A 52 1.21 1.72 32.00
C LEU A 52 0.58 2.21 30.69
N GLU A 53 -0.48 3.03 30.80
CA GLU A 53 -1.17 3.63 29.64
C GLU A 53 -0.23 4.49 28.79
N LYS A 54 0.61 5.32 29.44
CA LYS A 54 1.58 6.18 28.74
C LYS A 54 2.65 5.37 28.02
N TYR A 55 3.11 4.25 28.60
CA TYR A 55 4.04 3.36 27.91
C TYR A 55 3.41 2.67 26.71
N LYS A 56 2.17 2.19 26.84
CA LYS A 56 1.44 1.59 25.71
C LYS A 56 1.26 2.58 24.56
N GLU A 57 0.85 3.80 24.87
CA GLU A 57 0.64 4.82 23.84
C GLU A 57 1.96 5.21 23.16
N SER A 58 3.06 5.32 23.92
CA SER A 58 4.37 5.60 23.33
C SER A 58 4.88 4.46 22.45
N LEU A 59 4.75 3.20 22.90
CA LEU A 59 5.11 2.02 22.10
C LEU A 59 4.25 1.89 20.84
N ARG A 60 2.96 2.19 20.95
CA ARG A 60 2.06 2.27 19.80
C ARG A 60 2.51 3.33 18.81
N SER A 61 2.79 4.54 19.29
CA SER A 61 3.22 5.66 18.47
C SER A 61 4.49 5.32 17.69
N ILE A 62 5.52 4.75 18.33
CA ILE A 62 6.74 4.36 17.61
C ILE A 62 6.52 3.22 16.61
N MET A 63 5.65 2.25 16.89
CA MET A 63 5.33 1.17 15.95
C MET A 63 4.55 1.67 14.73
N CYS A 64 3.61 2.61 14.91
CA CYS A 64 2.82 3.18 13.83
C CYS A 64 3.65 4.16 12.98
N THR A 65 4.41 5.06 13.60
CA THR A 65 5.25 6.03 12.88
C THR A 65 6.39 5.39 12.10
N LYS A 66 6.84 4.20 12.52
CA LYS A 66 7.88 3.43 11.82
C LYS A 66 7.33 2.35 10.90
N GLU A 67 6.00 2.29 10.73
CA GLU A 67 5.38 1.33 9.83
C GLU A 67 5.95 1.49 8.40
N ILE A 68 6.04 0.36 7.71
CA ILE A 68 6.45 0.32 6.31
C ILE A 68 5.16 0.42 5.50
N ASN A 69 5.01 1.46 4.69
CA ASN A 69 3.84 1.57 3.82
C ASN A 69 3.90 0.43 2.79
N LYS A 70 2.77 -0.26 2.65
CA LYS A 70 2.63 -1.43 1.77
C LYS A 70 2.84 -1.08 0.28
N ASN A 71 2.61 0.17 -0.10
CA ASN A 71 2.72 0.63 -1.48
C ASN A 71 4.10 1.24 -1.79
N ASP A 72 5.02 1.26 -0.83
CA ASP A 72 6.39 1.73 -1.06
C ASP A 72 7.20 0.77 -1.97
N GLY A 73 6.63 -0.35 -2.43
CA GLY A 73 7.33 -1.31 -3.30
C GLY A 73 8.31 -2.24 -2.57
N TYR A 74 8.19 -2.40 -1.26
CA TYR A 74 9.02 -3.34 -0.50
C TYR A 74 8.62 -4.81 -0.68
N ASP A 75 7.59 -5.09 -1.47
CA ASP A 75 7.21 -6.42 -1.93
C ASP A 75 8.06 -6.94 -3.10
N GLU A 76 8.89 -6.07 -3.70
CA GLU A 76 9.93 -6.44 -4.65
C GLU A 76 10.91 -7.48 -4.05
N PRO A 77 11.39 -8.44 -4.87
CA PRO A 77 12.16 -9.58 -4.37
C PRO A 77 13.47 -9.17 -3.70
N GLU A 78 14.09 -8.06 -4.12
CA GLU A 78 15.33 -7.53 -3.55
C GLU A 78 15.17 -7.11 -2.08
N TYR A 79 14.01 -6.59 -1.69
CA TYR A 79 13.73 -6.18 -0.30
C TYR A 79 13.31 -7.34 0.60
N LYS A 80 13.01 -8.51 0.04
CA LYS A 80 12.42 -9.65 0.77
C LYS A 80 13.19 -10.01 2.04
N GLU A 81 14.51 -10.06 1.97
CA GLU A 81 15.35 -10.41 3.12
C GLU A 81 15.35 -9.30 4.18
N ALA A 82 15.54 -8.04 3.78
CA ALA A 82 15.52 -6.89 4.67
C ALA A 82 14.17 -6.76 5.39
N LEU A 83 13.07 -6.91 4.65
CA LEU A 83 11.71 -6.85 5.18
C LEU A 83 11.41 -8.02 6.12
N ASN A 84 11.86 -9.23 5.79
CA ASN A 84 11.70 -10.40 6.64
C ASN A 84 12.46 -10.23 7.96
N THR A 85 13.71 -9.76 7.91
CA THR A 85 14.51 -9.47 9.11
C THR A 85 13.87 -8.41 9.97
N TYR A 86 13.43 -7.29 9.38
CA TYR A 86 12.72 -6.22 10.09
C TYR A 86 11.48 -6.75 10.81
N ARG A 87 10.62 -7.51 10.10
CA ARG A 87 9.41 -8.09 10.66
C ARG A 87 9.70 -9.06 11.79
N LYS A 88 10.67 -9.97 11.62
CA LYS A 88 11.04 -10.95 12.66
C LYS A 88 11.57 -10.27 13.92
N LYS A 89 12.42 -9.25 13.80
CA LYS A 89 12.90 -8.46 14.94
C LYS A 89 11.74 -7.73 15.63
N LEU A 90 10.83 -7.11 14.89
CA LEU A 90 9.65 -6.44 15.46
C LEU A 90 8.75 -7.42 16.22
N PHE A 91 8.50 -8.61 15.66
CA PHE A 91 7.71 -9.64 16.35
C PHE A 91 8.38 -10.15 17.64
N ALA A 92 9.71 -10.22 17.70
CA ALA A 92 10.39 -10.59 18.93
C ALA A 92 10.17 -9.55 20.05
N GLU A 93 10.11 -8.26 19.70
CA GLU A 93 9.79 -7.18 20.65
C GLU A 93 8.31 -7.21 21.07
N LEU A 94 7.40 -7.52 20.15
CA LEU A 94 5.97 -7.70 20.46
C LEU A 94 5.72 -8.89 21.38
N ASP A 95 6.40 -10.01 21.16
CA ASP A 95 6.31 -11.19 22.03
C ASP A 95 6.78 -10.87 23.46
N ALA A 96 7.85 -10.07 23.60
CA ALA A 96 8.31 -9.61 24.90
C ALA A 96 7.32 -8.65 25.57
N LEU A 97 6.78 -7.68 24.81
CA LEU A 97 5.75 -6.77 25.31
C LEU A 97 4.52 -7.54 25.79
N ASN A 98 4.04 -8.52 25.03
CA ASN A 98 2.91 -9.37 25.39
C ASN A 98 3.15 -10.10 26.72
N LYS A 99 4.36 -10.66 26.91
CA LYS A 99 4.75 -11.28 28.17
C LYS A 99 4.70 -10.28 29.33
N PHE A 100 5.20 -9.06 29.13
CA PHE A 100 5.17 -8.03 30.18
C PHE A 100 3.76 -7.55 30.50
N LEU A 101 2.89 -7.42 29.50
CA LEU A 101 1.47 -7.10 29.71
C LEU A 101 0.72 -8.24 30.43
N ASP A 102 1.05 -9.50 30.16
CA ASP A 102 0.52 -10.63 30.92
C ASP A 102 0.99 -10.62 32.38
N GLU A 103 2.26 -10.25 32.63
CA GLU A 103 2.78 -10.02 33.98
C GLU A 103 2.01 -8.90 34.70
N GLU A 104 1.73 -7.77 34.03
CA GLU A 104 0.90 -6.68 34.58
C GLU A 104 -0.50 -7.16 35.01
N ARG A 105 -1.16 -8.00 34.20
CA ARG A 105 -2.47 -8.57 34.55
C ARG A 105 -2.37 -9.48 35.77
N LYS A 106 -1.30 -10.28 35.88
CA LYS A 106 -1.05 -11.11 37.07
C LYS A 106 -0.86 -10.24 38.31
N ILE A 107 -0.04 -9.18 38.22
CA ILE A 107 0.18 -8.22 39.31
C ILE A 107 -1.17 -7.65 39.80
N ALA A 108 -2.01 -7.17 38.88
CA ALA A 108 -3.33 -6.64 39.22
C ALA A 108 -4.23 -7.69 39.90
N SER A 109 -4.18 -8.96 39.45
CA SER A 109 -4.94 -10.06 40.05
C SER A 109 -4.49 -10.39 41.48
N TYR A 110 -3.18 -10.45 41.73
CA TYR A 110 -2.62 -10.69 43.07
C TYR A 110 -3.00 -9.56 44.04
N ILE A 111 -2.85 -8.30 43.60
CA ILE A 111 -3.23 -7.13 44.39
C ILE A 111 -4.73 -7.19 44.74
N LYS A 112 -5.60 -7.49 43.77
CA LYS A 112 -7.05 -7.61 44.01
C LYS A 112 -7.40 -8.72 45.02
N LYS A 113 -6.59 -9.78 45.10
CA LYS A 113 -6.74 -10.89 46.03
C LYS A 113 -6.04 -10.68 47.37
N ASN A 114 -5.43 -9.51 47.61
CA ASN A 114 -4.60 -9.22 48.79
C ASN A 114 -3.46 -10.25 49.00
N MET A 115 -2.89 -10.76 47.91
CA MET A 115 -1.78 -11.71 47.94
C MET A 115 -0.47 -11.01 47.57
N GLU A 116 0.64 -11.49 48.14
CA GLU A 116 1.98 -11.01 47.76
C GLU A 116 2.30 -11.37 46.31
N VAL A 117 2.79 -10.39 45.55
CA VAL A 117 3.20 -10.57 44.15
C VAL A 117 4.58 -11.24 44.11
N PRO A 118 4.73 -12.41 43.47
CA PRO A 118 6.03 -13.05 43.30
C PRO A 118 7.12 -12.09 42.78
N SER A 119 8.34 -12.21 43.30
CA SER A 119 9.46 -11.31 42.97
C SER A 119 9.86 -11.37 41.49
N ASN A 120 9.65 -12.51 40.83
CA ASN A 120 9.93 -12.74 39.41
C ASN A 120 8.88 -12.15 38.45
N ILE A 121 7.76 -11.64 38.94
CA ILE A 121 6.75 -10.95 38.13
C ILE A 121 7.00 -9.45 38.26
N LEU A 122 7.57 -8.86 37.19
CA LEU A 122 8.01 -7.46 37.19
C LEU A 122 7.06 -6.57 36.38
N GLY A 123 6.39 -7.10 35.35
CA GLY A 123 5.54 -6.31 34.46
C GLY A 123 6.35 -5.47 33.47
N LEU A 124 5.74 -4.38 32.98
CA LEU A 124 6.38 -3.42 32.09
C LEU A 124 7.07 -2.34 32.92
N THR A 125 8.31 -2.63 33.36
CA THR A 125 9.17 -1.67 34.05
C THR A 125 9.67 -0.59 33.08
N HIS A 126 10.22 0.50 33.62
CA HIS A 126 10.79 1.56 32.77
C HIS A 126 11.94 1.06 31.89
N GLY A 127 12.86 0.26 32.42
CA GLY A 127 13.98 -0.25 31.63
C GLY A 127 13.54 -1.25 30.54
N ARG A 128 12.58 -2.13 30.83
CA ARG A 128 11.95 -3.01 29.82
C ARG A 128 11.26 -2.21 28.71
N TYR A 129 10.51 -1.18 29.07
CA TYR A 129 9.90 -0.25 28.11
C TYR A 129 10.96 0.42 27.23
N THR A 130 11.99 1.01 27.83
CA THR A 130 13.05 1.74 27.11
C THR A 130 13.83 0.82 26.18
N ALA A 131 14.09 -0.42 26.62
CA ALA A 131 14.75 -1.43 25.79
C ALA A 131 13.92 -1.79 24.55
N ILE A 132 12.61 -2.08 24.72
CA ILE A 132 11.71 -2.33 23.59
C ILE A 132 11.66 -1.12 22.65
N TYR A 133 11.49 0.09 23.20
CA TYR A 133 11.41 1.32 22.41
C TYR A 133 12.66 1.53 21.55
N ASN A 134 13.84 1.38 22.15
CA ASN A 134 15.11 1.54 21.45
C ASN A 134 15.33 0.42 20.42
N ALA A 135 15.00 -0.83 20.75
CA ALA A 135 15.12 -1.95 19.81
C ALA A 135 14.25 -1.76 18.56
N ILE A 136 13.01 -1.27 18.71
CA ILE A 136 12.14 -0.92 17.57
C ILE A 136 12.75 0.23 16.76
N LYS A 137 13.28 1.24 17.44
CA LYS A 137 13.93 2.38 16.80
C LYS A 137 15.11 1.95 15.94
N GLU A 138 16.01 1.16 16.52
CA GLU A 138 17.24 0.65 15.88
C GLU A 138 16.93 -0.32 14.74
N ASN A 139 15.97 -1.23 14.93
CA ASN A 139 15.53 -2.16 13.88
C ASN A 139 15.06 -1.42 12.62
N LYS A 140 14.33 -0.31 12.76
CA LYS A 140 13.94 0.53 11.61
C LYS A 140 15.14 1.21 10.96
N ASN A 141 16.05 1.77 11.73
CA ASN A 141 17.25 2.42 11.19
C ASN A 141 18.13 1.40 10.44
N GLU A 142 18.23 0.16 10.91
CA GLU A 142 18.93 -0.92 10.23
C GLU A 142 18.22 -1.31 8.93
N PHE A 143 16.89 -1.40 8.95
CA PHE A 143 16.09 -1.63 7.74
C PHE A 143 16.33 -0.54 6.69
N GLU A 144 16.27 0.74 7.07
CA GLU A 144 16.50 1.88 6.18
C GLU A 144 17.90 1.84 5.53
N LYS A 145 18.95 1.54 6.32
CA LYS A 145 20.31 1.35 5.77
C LYS A 145 20.39 0.18 4.79
N ASN A 146 19.69 -0.91 5.06
CA ASN A 146 19.64 -2.05 4.15
C ASN A 146 18.90 -1.70 2.85
N VAL A 147 17.83 -0.91 2.93
CA VAL A 147 17.11 -0.38 1.77
C VAL A 147 18.03 0.51 0.93
N GLU A 148 18.74 1.48 1.53
CA GLU A 148 19.71 2.33 0.81
C GLU A 148 20.80 1.50 0.09
N ASN A 149 21.28 0.45 0.74
CA ASN A 149 22.25 -0.48 0.15
C ASN A 149 21.69 -1.31 -1.01
N ILE A 150 20.38 -1.60 -1.01
CA ILE A 150 19.70 -2.28 -2.11
C ILE A 150 19.49 -1.28 -3.27
N GLU A 151 18.92 -0.11 -2.98
CA GLU A 151 18.63 0.94 -3.95
C GLU A 151 19.88 1.47 -4.67
N SER A 152 21.03 1.48 -3.99
CA SER A 152 22.32 1.83 -4.62
C SER A 152 22.83 0.78 -5.61
N LYS A 153 22.39 -0.48 -5.50
CA LYS A 153 22.74 -1.57 -6.43
C LYS A 153 21.71 -1.75 -7.54
N HIS A 154 20.47 -1.32 -7.31
CA HIS A 154 19.33 -1.46 -8.21
C HIS A 154 18.75 -0.06 -8.52
N LEU A 155 19.28 0.59 -9.55
CA LEU A 155 18.93 1.98 -9.89
C LEU A 155 17.44 2.19 -10.20
N ASP A 156 16.76 1.16 -10.68
CA ASP A 156 15.31 1.17 -10.95
C ASP A 156 14.45 1.13 -9.68
N LEU A 157 15.03 0.68 -8.56
CA LEU A 157 14.38 0.67 -7.24
C LEU A 157 14.67 1.92 -6.41
N LYS A 158 15.66 2.73 -6.81
CA LYS A 158 16.03 3.97 -6.13
C LYS A 158 14.86 4.94 -6.09
N ARG A 159 14.59 5.51 -4.91
CA ARG A 159 13.55 6.52 -4.73
C ARG A 159 13.75 7.71 -5.66
N PHE A 160 12.64 8.24 -6.16
CA PHE A 160 12.63 9.48 -6.91
C PHE A 160 13.11 10.66 -6.07
N ASP A 161 13.78 11.59 -6.74
CA ASP A 161 13.92 12.96 -6.28
C ASP A 161 12.67 13.76 -6.69
N GLU A 162 12.59 15.02 -6.27
CA GLU A 162 11.44 15.89 -6.52
C GLU A 162 11.14 16.05 -8.03
N ASP A 163 12.18 16.19 -8.85
CA ASP A 163 12.04 16.35 -10.31
C ASP A 163 11.46 15.09 -10.95
N LYS A 164 12.00 13.91 -10.62
CA LYS A 164 11.46 12.63 -11.14
C LYS A 164 10.08 12.32 -10.60
N ASP A 165 9.80 12.68 -9.36
CA ASP A 165 8.46 12.51 -8.78
C ASP A 165 7.44 13.33 -9.57
N TYR A 166 7.77 14.58 -9.89
CA TYR A 166 6.94 15.44 -10.73
C TYR A 166 6.75 14.85 -12.14
N GLU A 167 7.81 14.41 -12.81
CA GLU A 167 7.72 13.77 -14.13
C GLU A 167 6.83 12.52 -14.11
N ALA A 168 6.97 11.69 -13.06
CA ALA A 168 6.14 10.51 -12.86
C ALA A 168 4.66 10.88 -12.70
N ARG A 169 4.35 11.91 -11.90
CA ARG A 169 2.98 12.41 -11.71
C ARG A 169 2.37 12.91 -13.01
N VAL A 170 3.11 13.71 -13.79
CA VAL A 170 2.66 14.21 -15.10
C VAL A 170 2.34 13.05 -16.03
N LYS A 171 3.23 12.07 -16.12
CA LYS A 171 3.06 10.90 -17.00
C LYS A 171 1.85 10.06 -16.62
N LEU A 172 1.66 9.78 -15.33
CA LEU A 172 0.50 9.01 -14.85
C LEU A 172 -0.80 9.79 -15.03
N ASN A 173 -0.80 11.10 -14.78
CA ASN A 173 -1.96 11.95 -15.00
C ASN A 173 -2.35 11.98 -16.49
N GLU A 174 -1.39 11.98 -17.42
CA GLU A 174 -1.68 11.89 -18.85
C GLU A 174 -2.37 10.56 -19.20
N LEU A 175 -1.89 9.43 -18.67
CA LEU A 175 -2.48 8.12 -18.90
C LEU A 175 -3.87 7.98 -18.27
N GLU A 176 -4.05 8.46 -17.05
CA GLU A 176 -5.35 8.51 -16.39
C GLU A 176 -6.34 9.34 -17.23
N ASN A 177 -5.93 10.50 -17.73
CA ASN A 177 -6.78 11.32 -18.59
C ASN A 177 -7.09 10.65 -19.95
N LYS A 178 -6.21 9.79 -20.46
CA LYS A 178 -6.54 8.94 -21.63
C LYS A 178 -7.60 7.90 -21.28
N VAL A 179 -7.51 7.26 -20.11
CA VAL A 179 -8.53 6.32 -19.61
C VAL A 179 -9.89 7.03 -19.46
N LEU A 180 -9.91 8.22 -18.85
CA LEU A 180 -11.13 9.01 -18.69
C LEU A 180 -11.72 9.45 -20.04
N MET A 181 -10.88 9.78 -21.02
CA MET A 181 -11.32 10.08 -22.39
C MET A 181 -12.09 8.91 -23.01
N LEU A 182 -11.67 7.66 -22.79
CA LEU A 182 -12.39 6.48 -23.31
C LEU A 182 -13.82 6.41 -22.75
N GLY A 183 -13.96 6.62 -21.43
CA GLY A 183 -15.26 6.58 -20.77
C GLY A 183 -16.22 7.68 -21.25
N GLN A 184 -15.69 8.86 -21.60
CA GLN A 184 -16.48 9.93 -22.22
C GLN A 184 -16.79 9.67 -23.70
N ALA A 185 -15.85 9.10 -24.45
CA ALA A 185 -16.02 8.87 -25.87
C ALA A 185 -17.07 7.79 -26.16
N PHE A 186 -17.17 6.76 -25.33
CA PHE A 186 -18.04 5.60 -25.57
C PHE A 186 -19.12 5.46 -24.49
N PRO A 187 -20.05 6.43 -24.36
CA PRO A 187 -21.01 6.46 -23.26
C PRO A 187 -22.04 5.33 -23.30
N ASP A 188 -22.25 4.75 -24.48
CA ASP A 188 -23.14 3.62 -24.77
C ASP A 188 -22.55 2.26 -24.35
N LYS A 189 -21.24 2.18 -24.11
CA LYS A 189 -20.54 0.96 -23.69
C LYS A 189 -20.54 0.83 -22.17
N VAL A 190 -21.74 0.75 -21.59
CA VAL A 190 -21.97 0.88 -20.14
C VAL A 190 -21.10 -0.09 -19.32
N ASP A 191 -21.18 -1.40 -19.60
CA ASP A 191 -20.45 -2.43 -18.82
C ASP A 191 -18.93 -2.29 -18.94
N ALA A 192 -18.43 -2.06 -20.16
CA ALA A 192 -17.00 -1.85 -20.41
C ALA A 192 -16.47 -0.59 -19.72
N ARG A 193 -17.26 0.49 -19.68
CA ARG A 193 -16.90 1.72 -18.97
C ARG A 193 -16.89 1.54 -17.45
N GLU A 194 -17.83 0.79 -16.89
CA GLU A 194 -17.84 0.48 -15.46
C GLU A 194 -16.64 -0.39 -15.06
N SER A 195 -16.33 -1.40 -15.88
CA SER A 195 -15.11 -2.21 -15.73
C SER A 195 -13.85 -1.35 -15.79
N LEU A 196 -13.76 -0.44 -16.76
CA LEU A 196 -12.62 0.48 -16.93
C LEU A 196 -12.37 1.34 -15.68
N TYR A 197 -13.42 1.98 -15.15
CA TYR A 197 -13.33 2.84 -13.98
C TYR A 197 -12.97 2.05 -12.71
N ASN A 198 -13.63 0.91 -12.49
CA ASN A 198 -13.27 0.04 -11.36
C ASN A 198 -11.79 -0.36 -11.38
N LYS A 199 -11.26 -0.72 -12.55
CA LYS A 199 -9.84 -1.06 -12.69
C LYS A 199 -8.93 0.15 -12.48
N LEU A 200 -9.32 1.33 -12.98
CA LEU A 200 -8.60 2.57 -12.71
C LEU A 200 -8.50 2.82 -11.19
N ASP A 201 -9.60 2.76 -10.44
CA ASP A 201 -9.59 2.92 -8.98
C ASP A 201 -8.71 1.90 -8.26
N MET A 202 -8.67 0.66 -8.75
CA MET A 202 -7.81 -0.37 -8.20
C MET A 202 -6.32 -0.05 -8.43
N ILE A 203 -5.98 0.59 -9.54
CA ILE A 203 -4.59 0.93 -9.89
C ILE A 203 -4.15 2.22 -9.20
N VAL A 204 -4.91 3.32 -9.36
CA VAL A 204 -4.50 4.66 -8.92
C VAL A 204 -5.08 5.06 -7.57
N GLY A 205 -6.18 4.45 -7.12
CA GLY A 205 -6.86 4.82 -5.88
C GLY A 205 -8.06 5.73 -6.11
N LEU A 206 -9.07 5.60 -5.24
CA LEU A 206 -10.31 6.36 -5.35
C LEU A 206 -10.21 7.72 -4.66
N SER A 207 -9.52 7.83 -3.51
CA SER A 207 -9.39 9.07 -2.73
C SER A 207 -8.02 9.74 -2.92
N ASN A 208 -7.88 11.02 -2.59
CA ASN A 208 -6.58 11.71 -2.69
C ASN A 208 -5.53 11.05 -1.80
N ASP A 209 -5.91 10.61 -0.60
CA ASP A 209 -5.02 9.88 0.29
C ASP A 209 -4.59 8.54 -0.32
N GLU A 210 -5.50 7.79 -0.95
CA GLU A 210 -5.16 6.54 -1.62
C GLU A 210 -4.23 6.77 -2.82
N ILE A 211 -4.41 7.87 -3.55
CA ILE A 211 -3.58 8.22 -4.71
C ILE A 211 -2.17 8.55 -4.26
N GLU A 212 -2.01 9.37 -3.23
CA GLU A 212 -0.70 9.64 -2.65
C GLU A 212 -0.08 8.38 -2.06
N GLU A 213 -0.87 7.53 -1.41
CA GLU A 213 -0.39 6.26 -0.87
C GLU A 213 0.07 5.30 -1.97
N ARG A 214 -0.57 5.29 -3.15
CA ARG A 214 -0.28 4.38 -4.27
C ARG A 214 0.66 4.96 -5.33
N HIS A 215 1.03 6.22 -5.19
CA HIS A 215 1.91 6.90 -6.13
C HIS A 215 3.28 6.20 -6.19
N PRO A 216 3.77 5.79 -7.38
CA PRO A 216 5.01 5.05 -7.50
C PRO A 216 6.20 5.91 -7.05
N GLN A 217 7.06 5.30 -6.26
CA GLN A 217 8.17 5.98 -5.62
C GLN A 217 9.51 5.76 -6.32
N ASN A 218 9.55 4.88 -7.34
CA ASN A 218 10.74 4.55 -8.12
C ASN A 218 10.37 4.12 -9.54
N GLU A 219 11.39 3.98 -10.39
CA GLU A 219 11.23 3.73 -11.82
C GLU A 219 10.56 2.37 -12.11
N ARG A 220 10.84 1.34 -11.31
CA ARG A 220 10.23 0.03 -11.47
C ARG A 220 8.73 0.09 -11.25
N LEU A 221 8.31 0.64 -10.11
CA LEU A 221 6.88 0.82 -9.82
C LEU A 221 6.21 1.72 -10.86
N LEU A 222 6.87 2.79 -11.31
CA LEU A 222 6.34 3.64 -12.38
C LEU A 222 6.09 2.85 -13.67
N LYS A 223 7.04 2.00 -14.08
CA LYS A 223 6.86 1.15 -15.27
C LYS A 223 5.70 0.18 -15.11
N GLU A 224 5.55 -0.42 -13.94
CA GLU A 224 4.40 -1.29 -13.65
C GLU A 224 3.08 -0.52 -13.71
N ARG A 225 2.99 0.64 -13.07
CA ARG A 225 1.75 1.47 -13.09
C ARG A 225 1.40 1.95 -14.50
N VAL A 226 2.40 2.34 -15.28
CA VAL A 226 2.22 2.70 -16.70
C VAL A 226 1.69 1.49 -17.48
N GLU A 227 2.27 0.31 -17.28
CA GLU A 227 1.84 -0.92 -17.95
C GLU A 227 0.43 -1.33 -17.54
N ASP A 228 0.04 -1.17 -16.26
CA ASP A 228 -1.29 -1.40 -15.73
C ASP A 228 -2.32 -0.51 -16.43
N LEU A 229 -2.08 0.81 -16.46
CA LEU A 229 -2.96 1.77 -17.09
C LEU A 229 -3.09 1.53 -18.60
N GLU A 230 -1.98 1.22 -19.26
CA GLU A 230 -1.99 0.89 -20.68
C GLU A 230 -2.75 -0.42 -20.95
N THR A 231 -2.68 -1.38 -20.02
CA THR A 231 -3.39 -2.66 -20.11
C THR A 231 -4.90 -2.49 -19.98
N ILE A 232 -5.39 -1.67 -19.05
CA ILE A 232 -6.84 -1.42 -18.92
C ILE A 232 -7.40 -0.69 -20.14
N ILE A 233 -6.58 0.14 -20.81
CA ILE A 233 -6.93 0.74 -22.11
C ILE A 233 -7.11 -0.36 -23.16
N ASP A 234 -6.15 -1.29 -23.29
CA ASP A 234 -6.25 -2.39 -24.27
C ASP A 234 -7.44 -3.32 -23.96
N GLU A 235 -7.69 -3.62 -22.68
CA GLU A 235 -8.85 -4.40 -22.25
C GLU A 235 -10.16 -3.71 -22.61
N PHE A 236 -10.27 -2.40 -22.42
CA PHE A 236 -11.46 -1.65 -22.80
C PHE A 236 -11.78 -1.82 -24.30
N PHE A 237 -10.78 -1.69 -25.18
CA PHE A 237 -11.00 -1.90 -26.62
C PHE A 237 -11.39 -3.34 -26.94
N ASN A 238 -10.78 -4.33 -26.27
CA ASN A 238 -11.19 -5.73 -26.41
C ASN A 238 -12.65 -5.94 -25.95
N ASP A 239 -13.05 -5.35 -24.82
CA ASP A 239 -14.40 -5.49 -24.24
C ASP A 239 -15.49 -4.91 -25.15
N ILE A 240 -15.18 -3.82 -25.86
CA ILE A 240 -16.14 -3.20 -26.80
C ILE A 240 -16.07 -3.77 -28.22
N GLY A 241 -15.17 -4.73 -28.48
CA GLY A 241 -14.99 -5.37 -29.79
C GLY A 241 -14.31 -4.50 -30.83
N GLU A 242 -13.45 -3.58 -30.38
CA GLU A 242 -12.80 -2.54 -31.19
C GLU A 242 -11.27 -2.70 -31.21
N ASN A 243 -10.60 -2.08 -32.18
CA ASN A 243 -9.14 -1.99 -32.19
C ASN A 243 -8.69 -0.67 -31.58
N ARG A 244 -7.75 -0.74 -30.64
CA ARG A 244 -7.11 0.45 -30.08
C ARG A 244 -6.42 1.27 -31.18
N PRO A 245 -6.74 2.56 -31.37
CA PRO A 245 -6.05 3.42 -32.31
C PRO A 245 -4.62 3.74 -31.85
N GLU A 246 -3.76 4.15 -32.78
CA GLU A 246 -2.35 4.51 -32.50
C GLU A 246 -2.22 5.62 -31.45
N ASN A 247 -3.16 6.58 -31.43
CA ASN A 247 -3.13 7.69 -30.50
C ASN A 247 -4.49 7.91 -29.82
N ILE A 248 -4.44 8.20 -28.52
CA ILE A 248 -5.59 8.59 -27.71
C ILE A 248 -5.21 9.92 -27.05
N SER A 249 -5.97 10.98 -27.34
CA SER A 249 -5.73 12.27 -26.69
C SER A 249 -6.20 12.22 -25.23
N PRO A 250 -5.40 12.72 -24.27
CA PRO A 250 -5.84 12.82 -22.89
C PRO A 250 -7.00 13.81 -22.78
N LEU A 251 -7.92 13.53 -21.87
CA LEU A 251 -8.96 14.47 -21.47
C LEU A 251 -8.37 15.78 -20.97
N THR A 252 -8.98 16.91 -21.36
CA THR A 252 -8.52 18.25 -20.99
C THR A 252 -9.59 19.04 -20.26
N ASN A 253 -9.23 20.26 -19.87
CA ASN A 253 -10.11 21.17 -19.15
C ASN A 253 -11.15 21.84 -20.06
N ASN A 254 -10.90 21.81 -21.36
CA ASN A 254 -11.70 22.52 -22.35
C ASN A 254 -12.74 21.57 -22.95
N GLU A 255 -14.01 21.76 -22.57
CA GLU A 255 -15.12 20.92 -23.02
C GLU A 255 -15.26 20.91 -24.55
N TYR A 256 -15.05 22.05 -25.21
CA TYR A 256 -15.09 22.15 -26.67
C TYR A 256 -13.99 21.29 -27.31
N LYS A 257 -12.76 21.42 -26.82
CA LYS A 257 -11.61 20.61 -27.26
C LYS A 257 -11.86 19.11 -27.03
N ASN A 258 -12.48 18.76 -25.90
CA ASN A 258 -12.83 17.37 -25.61
C ASN A 258 -13.87 16.81 -26.60
N LYS A 259 -14.88 17.59 -27.00
CA LYS A 259 -15.85 17.17 -28.04
C LYS A 259 -15.18 16.88 -29.38
N GLU A 260 -14.22 17.71 -29.78
CA GLU A 260 -13.42 17.47 -31.00
C GLU A 260 -12.56 16.20 -30.85
N MET A 261 -11.88 16.04 -29.71
CA MET A 261 -11.04 14.87 -29.41
C MET A 261 -11.85 13.57 -29.37
N ILE A 262 -13.06 13.59 -28.79
CA ILE A 262 -13.98 12.44 -28.76
C ILE A 262 -14.38 12.05 -30.18
N THR A 263 -14.77 13.03 -31.00
CA THR A 263 -15.16 12.78 -32.40
C THR A 263 -14.00 12.18 -33.18
N LYS A 264 -12.78 12.71 -32.99
CA LYS A 264 -11.56 12.18 -33.59
C LYS A 264 -11.25 10.76 -33.10
N LEU A 265 -11.33 10.50 -31.80
CA LEU A 265 -11.05 9.18 -31.22
C LEU A 265 -11.99 8.11 -31.79
N LYS A 266 -13.28 8.41 -31.96
CA LYS A 266 -14.23 7.50 -32.62
C LYS A 266 -13.85 7.22 -34.06
N SER A 267 -13.51 8.27 -34.81
CA SER A 267 -13.06 8.16 -36.20
C SER A 267 -11.77 7.32 -36.32
N ASP A 268 -10.80 7.55 -35.44
CA ASP A 268 -9.52 6.83 -35.43
C ASP A 268 -9.72 5.36 -35.03
N THR A 269 -10.63 5.08 -34.10
CA THR A 269 -11.00 3.70 -33.71
C THR A 269 -11.64 2.94 -34.88
N GLU A 270 -12.57 3.57 -35.60
CA GLU A 270 -13.19 2.98 -36.79
C GLU A 270 -12.16 2.78 -37.92
N ALA A 271 -11.25 3.74 -38.11
CA ALA A 271 -10.17 3.61 -39.08
C ALA A 271 -9.22 2.47 -38.71
N ALA A 272 -8.93 2.26 -37.42
CA ALA A 272 -8.11 1.17 -36.93
C ALA A 272 -8.76 -0.22 -37.13
N LYS A 273 -10.08 -0.34 -37.36
CA LYS A 273 -10.67 -1.61 -37.83
C LYS A 273 -10.12 -2.01 -39.18
N ASN A 274 -10.09 -1.05 -40.11
CA ASN A 274 -9.87 -1.31 -41.53
C ASN A 274 -8.40 -1.14 -41.96
N ASP A 275 -7.60 -0.42 -41.17
CA ASP A 275 -6.20 -0.10 -41.47
C ASP A 275 -5.29 -0.47 -40.30
N GLU A 276 -4.45 -1.50 -40.48
CA GLU A 276 -3.55 -1.99 -39.45
C GLU A 276 -2.47 -0.96 -39.08
N THR A 277 -2.12 -0.04 -39.99
CA THR A 277 -1.11 0.99 -39.72
C THR A 277 -1.59 2.03 -38.71
N LYS A 278 -2.92 2.13 -38.52
CA LYS A 278 -3.58 3.03 -37.56
C LYS A 278 -3.86 2.37 -36.21
N ARG A 279 -3.54 1.09 -36.05
CA ARG A 279 -3.68 0.36 -34.79
C ARG A 279 -2.50 0.65 -33.88
N SER A 280 -2.73 0.59 -32.56
CA SER A 280 -1.63 0.59 -31.59
C SER A 280 -0.66 -0.55 -31.87
N LYS A 281 0.64 -0.23 -31.94
CA LYS A 281 1.73 -1.19 -32.15
C LYS A 281 2.17 -1.89 -30.87
N ARG A 282 1.49 -1.63 -29.75
CA ARG A 282 1.80 -2.26 -28.46
C ARG A 282 1.65 -3.77 -28.60
N SER A 283 2.70 -4.52 -28.28
CA SER A 283 2.60 -5.98 -28.21
C SER A 283 1.63 -6.34 -27.10
N LYS A 284 0.60 -7.16 -27.38
CA LYS A 284 -0.29 -7.72 -26.36
C LYS A 284 0.55 -8.54 -25.37
N ARG A 285 1.07 -7.92 -24.31
CA ARG A 285 1.66 -8.68 -23.19
C ARG A 285 0.48 -9.37 -22.50
N SER A 286 0.54 -10.71 -22.42
CA SER A 286 -0.60 -11.48 -21.93
C SER A 286 -0.88 -11.12 -20.46
N LEU A 287 -2.14 -10.78 -20.19
CA LEU A 287 -2.80 -10.48 -18.93
C LEU A 287 -2.64 -11.50 -17.77
N ASN A 288 -1.88 -12.59 -17.97
CA ASN A 288 -1.88 -13.76 -17.09
C ASN A 288 -1.14 -13.60 -15.74
N THR A 289 -0.51 -12.45 -15.46
CA THR A 289 0.20 -12.23 -14.19
C THR A 289 -0.50 -11.29 -13.24
N GLN A 290 -1.52 -10.54 -13.69
CA GLN A 290 -2.22 -9.58 -12.85
C GLN A 290 -3.60 -10.12 -12.49
N ASN A 291 -3.65 -10.88 -11.39
CA ASN A 291 -4.90 -11.27 -10.77
C ASN A 291 -5.56 -10.04 -10.13
N TYR A 292 -6.11 -9.14 -10.94
CA TYR A 292 -7.10 -8.18 -10.47
C TYR A 292 -8.29 -9.00 -9.99
N LYS A 293 -8.37 -9.23 -8.68
CA LYS A 293 -9.58 -9.83 -8.11
C LYS A 293 -10.72 -8.87 -8.40
N SER A 294 -11.52 -9.22 -9.40
CA SER A 294 -12.78 -8.58 -9.72
C SER A 294 -13.70 -8.75 -8.51
N ALA A 295 -13.62 -7.84 -7.55
CA ALA A 295 -14.76 -7.56 -6.71
C ALA A 295 -15.69 -6.76 -7.63
N SER A 296 -16.65 -7.45 -8.24
CA SER A 296 -17.75 -6.81 -8.98
C SER A 296 -18.57 -5.99 -8.00
N GLN A 297 -18.10 -4.79 -7.68
CA GLN A 297 -18.90 -3.73 -7.10
C GLN A 297 -19.33 -2.84 -8.25
N GLU A 298 -20.64 -2.66 -8.42
CA GLU A 298 -21.19 -1.70 -9.37
C GLU A 298 -20.59 -0.32 -9.08
N VAL A 299 -20.09 0.36 -10.12
CA VAL A 299 -19.62 1.75 -9.97
C VAL A 299 -20.82 2.60 -9.59
N THR A 300 -20.85 3.06 -8.35
CA THR A 300 -21.97 3.85 -7.85
C THR A 300 -22.08 5.18 -8.61
N ALA A 301 -23.28 5.74 -8.70
CA ALA A 301 -23.48 7.06 -9.30
C ALA A 301 -22.63 8.16 -8.61
N LYS A 302 -22.33 7.98 -7.32
CA LYS A 302 -21.40 8.86 -6.57
C LYS A 302 -19.97 8.74 -7.09
N GLN A 303 -19.48 7.53 -7.33
CA GLN A 303 -18.15 7.34 -7.93
C GLN A 303 -18.09 7.93 -9.34
N LYS A 304 -19.13 7.76 -10.17
CA LYS A 304 -19.22 8.38 -11.50
C LYS A 304 -19.15 9.91 -11.44
N ALA A 305 -19.96 10.53 -10.57
CA ALA A 305 -19.92 11.98 -10.36
C ALA A 305 -18.58 12.44 -9.76
N GLU A 306 -17.95 11.62 -8.93
CA GLU A 306 -16.62 11.91 -8.38
C GLU A 306 -15.52 11.81 -9.44
N TYR A 307 -15.62 10.91 -10.42
CA TYR A 307 -14.72 10.93 -11.58
C TYR A 307 -14.91 12.19 -12.41
N GLU A 308 -16.14 12.60 -12.68
CA GLU A 308 -16.42 13.83 -13.43
C GLU A 308 -15.86 15.05 -12.68
N ARG A 309 -16.05 15.11 -11.35
CA ARG A 309 -15.49 16.15 -10.47
C ARG A 309 -13.96 16.10 -10.37
N LYS A 310 -13.35 14.92 -10.26
CA LYS A 310 -11.89 14.78 -10.15
C LYS A 310 -11.19 15.00 -11.47
N ALA A 311 -11.82 14.58 -12.56
CA ALA A 311 -11.45 15.00 -13.91
C ALA A 311 -11.48 16.52 -14.01
N GLU A 312 -12.35 17.22 -13.26
CA GLU A 312 -12.42 18.68 -13.12
C GLU A 312 -11.40 19.32 -12.17
N GLU A 313 -10.95 18.62 -11.12
CA GLU A 313 -10.00 19.13 -10.12
C GLU A 313 -8.54 18.88 -10.47
N ARG A 314 -8.21 17.74 -11.12
CA ARG A 314 -6.85 17.39 -11.56
C ARG A 314 -6.39 18.13 -12.82
N LYS A 315 -7.30 18.93 -13.36
CA LYS A 315 -7.13 19.97 -14.37
C LYS A 315 -6.08 21.02 -14.03
N VAL A 316 -5.70 21.16 -12.76
CA VAL A 316 -4.87 22.27 -12.26
C VAL A 316 -3.37 22.04 -12.48
N PHE A 317 -2.93 20.82 -12.79
CA PHE A 317 -1.50 20.49 -13.00
C PHE A 317 -1.09 20.29 -14.47
N SER A 318 -1.95 20.64 -15.44
CA SER A 318 -1.64 20.57 -16.88
C SER A 318 -1.10 21.87 -17.45
#